data_AF-A0A2V6EHA9-F1
#
_entry.id   AF-A0A2V6EHA9-F1
#
_cell.length_a   1.000
_cell.length_b   1.000
_cell.length_c   1.000
_cell.angle_alpha   90.00
_cell.angle_beta   90.00
_cell.angle_gamma   90.00
#
_symmetry.space_group_name_H-M   'P 1'
#
loop_
_entity.id
_entity.type
_entity.pdbx_description
1 polymer ?
#
loop_
_entity_poly.entity_id
_entity_poly.type
_entity_poly.pdbx_seq_one_letter_code
_entity_poly.pdbx_strand_id
1 'polypeptide(L)' 'MIDQKTFERLLPLAYQWAKAQEQFILARGAPLGPRQTADAHRVGVRDCSRVKVLVVDRIPLPDNKELAEASR' A
#
# COMPACT_ATOMS: atom_id res chain seq x y z
N MET A 1 -16.87 11.85 -0.77
CA MET A 1 -16.38 12.35 0.53
C MET A 1 -17.15 11.62 1.61
N ILE A 2 -16.46 10.81 2.43
CA ILE A 2 -17.09 10.06 3.53
C ILE A 2 -17.11 10.93 4.79
N ASP A 3 -18.13 10.78 5.62
CA ASP A 3 -18.20 11.45 6.92
C ASP A 3 -17.26 10.79 7.95
N GLN A 4 -16.99 11.50 9.05
CA GLN A 4 -16.07 11.06 10.09
C GLN A 4 -16.46 9.69 10.70
N LYS A 5 -17.75 9.46 10.94
CA LYS A 5 -18.23 8.21 11.55
C LYS A 5 -18.05 7.03 10.59
N THR A 6 -18.29 7.25 9.31
CA THR A 6 -18.00 6.26 8.27
C THR A 6 -16.51 5.98 8.15
N PHE A 7 -15.66 7.01 8.19
CA PHE A 7 -14.20 6.83 8.18
C PHE A 7 -13.71 5.97 9.35
N GLU A 8 -14.10 6.30 10.58
CA GLU A 8 -13.69 5.57 11.78
C GLU A 8 -14.11 4.10 11.74
N ARG A 9 -15.29 3.82 11.19
CA ARG A 9 -15.79 2.45 11.03
C ARG A 9 -15.04 1.66 9.96
N LEU A 10 -14.62 2.31 8.87
CA LEU A 10 -13.90 1.65 7.77
C LEU A 10 -12.39 1.54 8.02
N LEU A 11 -11.82 2.39 8.89
CA LEU A 11 -10.38 2.45 9.14
C LEU A 11 -9.77 1.09 9.53
N PRO A 12 -10.36 0.27 10.42
CA PRO A 12 -9.81 -1.05 10.73
C PRO A 12 -9.78 -1.99 9.52
N LEU A 13 -10.81 -1.94 8.66
CA LEU A 13 -10.88 -2.75 7.44
C LEU A 13 -9.82 -2.31 6.43
N ALA A 14 -9.63 -0.99 6.28
CA ALA A 14 -8.60 -0.40 5.44
C ALA A 14 -7.20 -0.83 5.89
N TYR A 15 -6.95 -0.80 7.20
CA TYR A 15 -5.69 -1.26 7.78
C TYR A 15 -5.42 -2.75 7.48
N GLN A 16 -6.41 -3.62 7.68
CA GLN A 16 -6.25 -5.06 7.42
C GLN A 16 -5.98 -5.33 5.93
N TRP A 17 -6.70 -4.65 5.04
CA TRP A 17 -6.44 -4.77 3.61
C TRP A 17 -5.03 -4.28 3.24
N ALA A 18 -4.61 -3.12 3.74
CA ALA A 18 -3.26 -2.59 3.50
C ALA A 18 -2.17 -3.53 4.02
N LYS A 19 -2.37 -4.18 5.16
CA LYS A 19 -1.45 -5.18 5.69
C LYS A 19 -1.36 -6.44 4.83
N ALA A 20 -2.48 -6.92 4.29
CA ALA A 20 -2.46 -8.03 3.34
C ALA A 20 -1.70 -7.67 2.06
N GLN A 21 -1.91 -6.46 1.52
CA GLN A 21 -1.16 -5.97 0.36
C GLN A 21 0.34 -5.83 0.67
N GLU A 22 0.71 -5.27 1.83
CA GLU A 22 2.10 -5.17 2.28
C GLU A 22 2.79 -6.54 2.29
N GLN A 23 2.18 -7.55 2.92
CA GLN A 23 2.72 -8.91 2.97
C GLN A 23 2.90 -9.52 1.58
N PHE A 24 1.89 -9.34 0.71
CA PHE A 24 1.93 -9.84 -0.66
C PHE A 24 3.04 -9.18 -1.49
N ILE A 25 3.18 -7.85 -1.40
CA ILE A 25 4.19 -7.07 -2.12
C ILE A 25 5.59 -7.39 -1.58
N LEU A 26 5.76 -7.56 -0.27
CA LEU A 26 7.05 -7.96 0.30
C LEU A 26 7.49 -9.34 -0.22
N ALA A 27 6.55 -10.26 -0.42
CA ALA A 27 6.84 -11.61 -0.90
C ALA A 27 7.10 -11.68 -2.42
N ARG A 28 6.42 -10.86 -3.22
CA ARG A 28 6.42 -11.00 -4.70
C ARG A 28 6.96 -9.79 -5.46
N GLY A 29 7.06 -8.63 -4.82
CA GLY A 29 7.53 -7.40 -5.43
C GLY A 29 9.03 -7.43 -5.74
N ALA A 30 9.42 -6.58 -6.70
CA ALA A 30 10.81 -6.36 -7.03
C ALA A 30 11.48 -5.46 -5.98
N PRO A 31 12.78 -5.65 -5.67
CA PRO A 31 13.53 -4.66 -4.92
C PRO A 31 13.62 -3.34 -5.70
N LEU A 32 13.92 -2.25 -4.99
CA LEU A 32 14.20 -0.97 -5.63
C LEU A 32 15.38 -1.08 -6.61
N GLY A 33 15.22 -0.49 -7.80
CA GLY A 33 16.30 -0.33 -8.75
C GLY A 33 17.31 0.74 -8.32
N PRO A 34 18.51 0.81 -8.93
CA PRO A 34 19.58 1.70 -8.48
C PRO A 34 19.17 3.18 -8.37
N ARG A 35 18.39 3.69 -9.32
CA ARG A 35 17.88 5.07 -9.30
C ARG A 35 16.90 5.30 -8.15
N GLN A 36 15.95 4.37 -7.94
CA GLN A 36 14.96 4.46 -6.87
C GLN A 36 15.60 4.38 -5.48
N THR A 37 16.62 3.52 -5.32
CA THR A 37 17.39 3.42 -4.08
C THR A 37 18.14 4.72 -3.79
N ALA A 38 18.73 5.37 -4.81
CA ALA A 38 19.39 6.66 -4.64
C ALA A 38 18.40 7.75 -4.18
N ASP A 39 17.20 7.79 -4.77
CA ASP A 39 16.15 8.72 -4.37
C ASP A 39 15.65 8.44 -2.94
N ALA A 40 15.41 7.17 -2.60
CA ALA A 40 14.99 6.74 -1.27
C ALA A 40 16.00 7.16 -0.18
N HIS A 41 17.30 7.02 -0.45
CA HIS A 41 18.34 7.46 0.48
C HIS A 41 18.36 8.98 0.65
N ARG A 42 18.16 9.77 -0.43
CA ARG A 42 18.14 11.23 -0.35
C ARG A 42 17.02 11.76 0.54
N VAL A 43 15.90 11.05 0.61
CA VAL A 43 14.76 11.42 1.48
C VAL A 43 14.81 10.75 2.87
N GLY A 44 15.89 10.03 3.19
CA GLY A 44 16.12 9.48 4.52
C GLY A 44 15.57 8.07 4.77
N VAL A 45 15.24 7.30 3.72
CA VAL A 45 14.92 5.87 3.89
C VAL A 45 16.16 5.14 4.39
N ARG A 46 16.05 4.57 5.59
CA ARG A 46 17.18 3.94 6.30
C ARG A 46 17.56 2.59 5.70
N ASP A 47 16.57 1.73 5.43
CA ASP A 47 16.79 0.36 4.95
C ASP A 47 15.99 0.11 3.67
N CYS A 48 16.59 0.49 2.54
CA CYS A 48 16.03 0.30 1.21
C CYS A 48 15.91 -1.18 0.82
N SER A 49 16.64 -2.09 1.46
CA SER A 49 16.63 -3.53 1.13
C SER A 49 15.30 -4.20 1.47
N ARG A 50 14.59 -3.66 2.46
CA ARG A 50 13.26 -4.10 2.89
C ARG A 50 12.14 -3.54 2.02
N VAL A 51 12.43 -2.58 1.15
CA VAL A 51 11.42 -1.96 0.29
C VAL A 51 11.24 -2.82 -0.96
N LYS A 52 9.99 -3.18 -1.22
CA LYS A 52 9.57 -3.90 -2.41
C LYS A 52 8.50 -3.08 -3.14
N VAL A 53 8.55 -3.11 -4.47
CA VAL A 53 7.57 -2.48 -5.34
C VAL A 53 6.98 -3.56 -6.23
N LEU A 54 5.66 -3.64 -6.26
CA LEU A 54 4.93 -4.50 -7.17
C LEU A 54 4.36 -3.65 -8.30
N VAL A 55 4.76 -3.94 -9.53
CA VAL A 55 4.17 -3.33 -10.72
C VAL A 55 2.89 -4.08 -11.04
N VAL A 56 1.78 -3.35 -11.16
CA VAL A 56 0.47 -3.89 -11.50
C VAL A 56 -0.13 -3.04 -12.62
N ASP A 57 -0.88 -3.66 -13.52
CA ASP A 57 -1.59 -2.95 -14.59
C ASP A 57 -2.72 -2.08 -14.04
N ARG A 58 -3.32 -2.51 -12.91
CA ARG A 58 -4.38 -1.81 -12.20
C ARG A 58 -4.20 -1.95 -10.70
N ILE A 59 -4.34 -0.84 -9.97
CA ILE A 59 -4.35 -0.86 -8.51
C ILE A 59 -5.55 -1.70 -8.03
N PRO A 60 -5.32 -2.74 -7.20
CA PRO A 60 -6.41 -3.57 -6.70
C PRO A 60 -7.33 -2.75 -5.78
N LEU A 61 -8.63 -3.03 -5.87
CA LEU A 61 -9.58 -2.56 -4.86
C LEU A 61 -9.67 -3.58 -3.72
N PRO A 62 -10.08 -3.15 -2.52
CA PRO A 62 -10.40 -4.06 -1.43
C PRO A 62 -11.53 -5.03 -1.77
N ASP A 63 -11.47 -6.27 -1.25
CA ASP A 63 -12.53 -7.26 -1.46
C ASP A 63 -13.81 -6.90 -0.69
N ASN A 64 -13.67 -6.17 0.42
CA ASN A 64 -14.81 -5.65 1.17
C ASN A 64 -15.53 -4.57 0.33
N LYS A 65 -16.79 -4.84 -0.03
CA LYS A 65 -17.58 -4.00 -0.95
C LYS A 65 -17.69 -2.55 -0.50
N GLU A 66 -17.92 -2.33 0.79
CA GLU A 66 -18.14 -0.99 1.34
C GLU A 66 -16.84 -0.17 1.35
N LEU A 67 -15.73 -0.81 1.71
CA LEU A 67 -14.42 -0.19 1.62
C LEU A 67 -14.02 0.08 0.15
N ALA A 68 -14.37 -0.82 -0.77
CA ALA A 68 -14.13 -0.63 -2.20
C ALA A 68 -14.94 0.54 -2.78
N GLU A 69 -16.20 0.71 -2.37
CA GLU A 69 -17.02 1.87 -2.74
C GLU A 69 -16.44 3.18 -2.20
N ALA A 70 -15.95 3.20 -0.96
CA ALA A 70 -15.30 4.36 -0.37
C ALA A 70 -13.94 4.73 -1.02
N SER A 71 -13.35 3.80 -1.79
CA SER A 71 -12.04 3.97 -2.46
C SER A 71 -12.15 4.44 -3.92
N ARG A 72 -13.37 4.64 -4.43
CA ARG A 72 -13.65 5.18 -5.76
C ARG A 72 -13.75 6.70 -5.73
#